data_AF-A0A3S0VEZ0-F1
#
_entry.id   AF-A0A3S0VEZ0-F1
#
_cell.length_a   1.000
_cell.length_b   1.000
_cell.length_c   1.000
_cell.angle_alpha   90.00
_cell.angle_beta   90.00
_cell.angle_gamma   90.00
#
_symmetry.space_group_name_H-M   'P 1'
#
loop_
_entity.id
_entity.type
_entity.pdbx_description
1 polymer ?
#
loop_
_entity_poly.entity_id
_entity_poly.type
_entity_poly.pdbx_seq_one_letter_code
_entity_poly.pdbx_strand_id
1 'polypeptide(L)'
;MTNSPERSMLASAGHYADGVVELFRLREALEAKARALLANRARLEARSWPGMTSDDPTEAGLRAEIRVLGERIDALGGTGAMVDIWDELHRTAGPHASTAVDHAWHGVGRWAA
;
A
#
# COMPACT_ATOMS: atom_id res chain seq x y z
N MET A 1 -1.61 -15.01 44.34
CA MET A 1 -1.13 -14.34 43.11
C MET A 1 -2.27 -14.35 42.10
N THR A 2 -3.09 -13.31 42.08
CA THR A 2 -4.19 -13.14 41.11
C THR A 2 -3.65 -12.43 39.87
N ASN A 3 -3.19 -13.20 38.88
CA ASN A 3 -2.93 -12.66 37.55
C ASN A 3 -4.27 -12.32 36.90
N SER A 4 -4.69 -11.06 37.04
CA SER A 4 -5.98 -10.58 36.56
C SER A 4 -6.09 -10.69 35.03
N PRO A 5 -7.08 -11.41 34.49
CA PRO A 5 -7.34 -11.49 33.05
C PRO A 5 -7.61 -10.11 32.41
N GLU A 6 -8.06 -9.14 33.22
CA GLU A 6 -8.33 -7.77 32.81
C GLU A 6 -7.09 -7.03 32.27
N ARG A 7 -5.89 -7.27 32.83
CA ARG A 7 -4.65 -6.66 32.32
C ARG A 7 -4.27 -7.20 30.95
N SER A 8 -4.54 -8.48 30.69
CA SER A 8 -4.24 -9.12 29.40
C SER A 8 -5.22 -8.68 28.31
N MET A 9 -6.50 -8.49 28.68
CA MET A 9 -7.51 -7.93 27.77
C MET A 9 -7.24 -6.45 27.45
N LEU A 10 -6.84 -5.62 28.43
CA LEU A 10 -6.49 -4.22 28.19
C LEU A 10 -5.24 -4.07 27.31
N ALA A 11 -4.22 -4.92 27.51
CA ALA A 11 -3.05 -4.95 26.65
C ALA A 11 -3.40 -5.37 25.21
N SER A 12 -4.29 -6.35 25.05
CA SER A 12 -4.76 -6.81 23.73
C SER A 12 -5.61 -5.76 23.01
N ALA A 13 -6.48 -5.04 23.73
CA ALA A 13 -7.28 -3.96 23.18
C ALA A 13 -6.43 -2.76 22.76
N GLY A 14 -5.39 -2.41 23.54
CA GLY A 14 -4.41 -1.39 23.16
C GLY A 14 -3.63 -1.77 21.90
N HIS A 15 -3.15 -3.02 21.82
CA HIS A 15 -2.43 -3.51 20.63
C HIS A 15 -3.30 -3.54 19.37
N TYR A 16 -4.59 -3.88 19.52
CA TYR A 16 -5.56 -3.84 18.43
C TYR A 16 -5.83 -2.41 17.95
N ALA A 17 -6.00 -1.46 18.87
CA ALA A 17 -6.19 -0.05 18.52
C ALA A 17 -4.96 0.52 17.81
N ASP A 18 -3.75 0.18 18.26
CA ASP A 18 -2.50 0.59 17.62
C ASP A 18 -2.37 0.02 16.20
N GLY A 19 -2.76 -1.24 15.98
CA GLY A 19 -2.79 -1.88 14.67
C GLY A 19 -3.74 -1.22 13.68
N VAL A 20 -4.94 -0.83 14.12
CA VAL A 20 -5.93 -0.12 13.29
C VAL A 20 -5.43 1.27 12.89
N VAL A 21 -4.82 2.01 13.82
CA VAL A 21 -4.25 3.33 13.53
C VAL A 21 -3.08 3.23 12.55
N GLU A 22 -2.21 2.22 12.71
CA GLU A 22 -1.11 2.01 11.77
C GLU A 22 -1.60 1.61 10.38
N LEU A 23 -2.61 0.74 10.28
CA LEU A 23 -3.25 0.40 8.99
C LEU A 23 -3.82 1.64 8.29
N PHE A 24 -4.47 2.53 9.04
CA PHE A 24 -4.99 3.79 8.48
C PHE A 24 -3.87 4.68 7.91
N ARG A 25 -2.76 4.82 8.64
CA ARG A 25 -1.59 5.60 8.18
C ARG A 25 -0.94 4.98 6.96
N LEU A 26 -0.77 3.66 6.95
CA LEU A 26 -0.18 2.94 5.83
C LEU A 26 -1.05 3.04 4.58
N ARG A 27 -2.38 3.00 4.74
CA ARG A 27 -3.34 3.23 3.66
C ARG A 27 -3.17 4.63 3.06
N GLU A 28 -3.17 5.69 3.87
CA GLU A 28 -3.00 7.06 3.37
C GLU A 28 -1.66 7.23 2.64
N ALA A 29 -0.59 6.64 3.17
CA ALA A 29 0.73 6.63 2.53
C ALA A 29 0.68 5.89 1.18
N LEU A 30 0.03 4.73 1.11
CA LEU A 30 -0.10 3.93 -0.11
C LEU A 30 -0.85 4.71 -1.19
N GLU A 31 -1.94 5.37 -0.82
CA GLU A 31 -2.71 6.24 -1.72
C GLU A 31 -1.86 7.40 -2.26
N ALA A 32 -1.12 8.08 -1.39
CA ALA A 32 -0.26 9.17 -1.79
C ALA A 32 0.82 8.72 -2.80
N LYS A 33 1.42 7.54 -2.59
CA LYS A 33 2.42 6.98 -3.51
C LYS A 33 1.80 6.53 -4.83
N ALA A 34 0.62 5.91 -4.81
CA ALA A 34 -0.11 5.54 -6.03
C ALA A 34 -0.43 6.78 -6.88
N ARG A 35 -0.93 7.86 -6.27
CA ARG A 35 -1.19 9.14 -6.96
C ARG A 35 0.08 9.76 -7.53
N ALA A 36 1.19 9.73 -6.78
CA ALA A 36 2.48 10.23 -7.26
C ALA A 36 2.99 9.43 -8.47
N LEU A 37 2.80 8.11 -8.48
CA LEU A 37 3.17 7.25 -9.60
C LEU A 37 2.36 7.59 -10.86
N LEU A 38 1.06 7.81 -10.72
CA LEU A 38 0.21 8.25 -11.84
C LEU A 38 0.60 9.62 -12.37
N ALA A 39 0.88 10.57 -11.48
CA ALA A 39 1.33 11.91 -11.87
C ALA A 39 2.68 11.86 -12.61
N ASN A 40 3.61 11.00 -12.17
CA ASN A 40 4.89 10.82 -12.85
C ASN A 40 4.70 10.22 -14.25
N ARG A 41 3.81 9.23 -14.40
CA ARG A 41 3.48 8.67 -15.73
C ARG A 41 2.87 9.70 -16.67
N ALA A 42 1.89 10.47 -16.21
CA ALA A 42 1.29 11.53 -17.03
C ALA A 42 2.35 12.56 -17.49
N ARG A 43 3.31 12.89 -16.61
CA ARG A 43 4.45 13.76 -16.94
C ARG A 43 5.38 13.14 -17.98
N LEU A 44 5.64 11.83 -17.89
CA LEU A 44 6.48 11.11 -18.85
C LEU A 44 5.78 10.99 -20.21
N GLU A 45 4.49 10.64 -20.24
CA GLU A 45 3.69 10.56 -21.47
C GLU A 45 3.64 11.91 -22.20
N ALA A 46 3.48 13.02 -21.47
CA ALA A 46 3.54 14.36 -22.05
C ALA A 46 4.92 14.75 -22.63
N ARG A 47 5.99 14.04 -22.25
CA ARG A 47 7.37 14.31 -22.68
C ARG A 47 7.93 13.29 -23.67
N SER A 48 7.26 12.15 -23.84
CA SER A 48 7.80 11.00 -24.58
C SER A 48 7.19 10.92 -25.98
N TRP A 49 8.04 10.68 -26.99
CA TRP A 49 7.59 10.23 -28.31
C TRP A 49 6.99 8.81 -28.18
N PRO A 50 5.90 8.45 -28.90
CA PRO A 50 5.31 7.11 -28.76
C PRO A 50 6.33 5.99 -28.98
N GLY A 51 6.46 5.10 -28.00
CA GLY A 51 7.33 3.91 -28.07
C GLY A 51 8.60 3.94 -27.20
N MET A 52 8.86 5.02 -26.45
CA MET A 52 10.00 5.05 -25.52
C MET A 52 9.57 4.52 -24.14
N THR A 53 9.92 3.28 -23.82
CA THR A 53 9.85 2.77 -22.44
C THR A 53 10.86 3.52 -21.60
N SER A 54 10.38 4.46 -20.78
CA SER A 54 11.24 5.22 -19.88
C SER A 54 11.55 4.38 -18.65
N ASP A 55 12.79 3.93 -18.52
CA ASP A 55 13.37 3.45 -17.25
C ASP A 55 13.53 4.66 -16.30
N ASP A 56 12.42 5.30 -15.94
CA ASP A 56 12.43 6.48 -15.10
C ASP A 56 12.73 6.05 -13.65
N PRO A 57 13.83 6.54 -13.05
CA PRO A 57 14.22 6.14 -11.69
C PRO A 57 13.19 6.59 -10.65
N THR A 58 12.36 7.61 -10.93
CA THR A 58 11.28 8.04 -10.05
C THR A 58 10.15 7.02 -10.03
N GLU A 59 9.74 6.51 -11.20
CA GLU A 59 8.76 5.42 -11.28
C GLU A 59 9.26 4.16 -10.56
N ALA A 60 10.54 3.78 -10.76
CA ALA A 60 11.12 2.64 -10.06
C ALA A 60 11.12 2.82 -8.52
N GLY A 61 11.49 4.00 -8.05
CA GLY A 61 11.47 4.33 -6.61
C GLY A 61 10.05 4.29 -6.02
N LEU A 62 9.07 4.88 -6.71
CA LEU A 62 7.67 4.88 -6.25
C LEU A 62 7.08 3.47 -6.19
N ARG A 63 7.40 2.61 -7.18
CA ARG A 63 6.98 1.20 -7.16
C ARG A 63 7.59 0.44 -5.97
N ALA A 64 8.86 0.68 -5.66
CA ALA A 64 9.52 0.05 -4.51
C ALA A 64 8.89 0.50 -3.17
N GLU A 65 8.56 1.79 -3.03
CA GLU A 65 7.88 2.30 -1.83
C GLU A 65 6.47 1.73 -1.66
N ILE A 66 5.68 1.67 -2.74
CA ILE A 66 4.34 1.06 -2.73
C ILE A 66 4.44 -0.40 -2.27
N ARG A 67 5.44 -1.13 -2.75
CA ARG A 67 5.68 -2.51 -2.33
C ARG A 67 5.96 -2.63 -0.83
N VAL A 68 6.88 -1.83 -0.28
CA VAL A 68 7.21 -1.85 1.16
C VAL A 68 5.98 -1.53 2.02
N LEU A 69 5.13 -0.60 1.58
CA LEU A 69 3.88 -0.29 2.28
C LEU A 69 2.91 -1.47 2.24
N GLY A 70 2.76 -2.13 1.09
CA GLY A 70 1.93 -3.34 0.96
C GLY A 70 2.40 -4.49 1.85
N GLU A 71 3.71 -4.75 1.92
CA GLU A 71 4.29 -5.76 2.81
C GLU A 71 3.99 -5.47 4.29
N ARG A 72 4.01 -4.18 4.69
CA ARG A 72 3.66 -3.79 6.08
C ARG A 72 2.17 -3.92 6.36
N ILE A 73 1.31 -3.61 5.39
CA ILE A 73 -0.15 -3.74 5.53
C ILE A 73 -0.52 -5.21 5.70
N ASP A 74 0.02 -6.10 4.87
CA ASP A 74 -0.27 -7.53 5.01
C ASP A 74 0.29 -8.11 6.31
N ALA A 75 1.48 -7.70 6.76
CA ALA A 75 2.00 -8.13 8.05
C ALA A 75 1.08 -7.74 9.23
N LEU A 76 0.28 -6.68 9.09
CA LEU A 76 -0.64 -6.19 10.13
C LEU A 76 -2.06 -6.74 10.01
N GLY A 77 -2.59 -6.86 8.79
CA GLY A 77 -3.99 -7.18 8.54
C GLY A 77 -4.23 -8.30 7.51
N GLY A 78 -3.15 -8.92 7.02
CA GLY A 78 -3.16 -9.95 6.01
C GLY A 78 -3.75 -9.51 4.68
N THR A 79 -4.11 -10.50 3.88
CA THR A 79 -4.70 -10.30 2.55
C THR A 79 -6.04 -9.55 2.62
N GLY A 80 -6.80 -9.69 3.71
CA GLY A 80 -8.06 -8.98 3.90
C GLY A 80 -7.89 -7.46 3.91
N ALA A 81 -6.94 -6.96 4.70
CA ALA A 81 -6.64 -5.52 4.74
C ALA A 81 -6.12 -4.99 3.39
N MET A 82 -5.36 -5.80 2.65
CA MET A 82 -4.91 -5.43 1.30
C MET A 82 -6.07 -5.29 0.31
N VAL A 83 -7.05 -6.21 0.36
CA VAL A 83 -8.25 -6.14 -0.50
C VAL A 83 -9.11 -4.93 -0.16
N ASP A 84 -9.35 -4.67 1.13
CA ASP A 84 -10.14 -3.51 1.56
C ASP A 84 -9.51 -2.19 1.09
N ILE A 85 -8.18 -2.07 1.22
CA ILE A 85 -7.44 -0.90 0.76
C ILE A 85 -7.44 -0.80 -0.76
N TRP A 86 -7.35 -1.91 -1.49
CA TRP A 86 -7.44 -1.93 -2.95
C TRP A 86 -8.82 -1.45 -3.44
N ASP A 87 -9.91 -1.97 -2.83
CA ASP A 87 -11.29 -1.57 -3.14
C ASP A 87 -11.55 -0.09 -2.80
N GLU A 88 -10.98 0.40 -1.70
CA GLU A 88 -11.07 1.82 -1.35
C GLU A 88 -10.30 2.70 -2.34
N LEU A 89 -9.05 2.34 -2.69
CA LEU A 89 -8.25 3.05 -3.69
C LEU A 89 -8.95 3.09 -5.05
N HIS A 90 -9.58 1.99 -5.46
CA HIS A 90 -10.36 1.93 -6.68
C HIS A 90 -11.50 2.95 -6.67
N ARG A 91 -12.17 3.13 -5.53
CA ARG A 91 -13.26 4.10 -5.35
C ARG A 91 -12.79 5.54 -5.22
N THR A 92 -11.68 5.81 -4.54
CA THR A 92 -11.26 7.18 -4.18
C THR A 92 -10.24 7.78 -5.15
N ALA A 93 -9.25 6.99 -5.57
CA ALA A 93 -8.16 7.41 -6.46
C ALA A 93 -8.33 6.89 -7.89
N GLY A 94 -9.32 6.02 -8.12
CA GLY A 94 -9.72 5.51 -9.43
C GLY A 94 -8.99 4.22 -9.84
N PRO A 95 -9.42 3.61 -10.95
CA PRO A 95 -8.93 2.30 -11.40
C PRO A 95 -7.42 2.29 -11.69
N HIS A 96 -6.87 3.41 -12.15
CA HIS A 96 -5.43 3.50 -12.40
C HIS A 96 -4.59 3.40 -11.13
N ALA A 97 -5.10 3.87 -9.98
CA ALA A 97 -4.40 3.80 -8.71
C ALA A 97 -4.42 2.38 -8.14
N SER A 98 -5.58 1.72 -8.17
CA SER A 98 -5.71 0.31 -7.78
C SER A 98 -4.85 -0.59 -8.66
N THR A 99 -4.80 -0.33 -9.97
CA THR A 99 -3.92 -1.05 -10.93
C THR A 99 -2.44 -0.74 -10.71
N ALA A 100 -2.07 0.47 -10.28
CA ALA A 100 -0.68 0.80 -9.95
C ALA A 100 -0.21 0.03 -8.70
N VAL A 101 -1.06 -0.09 -7.69
CA VAL A 101 -0.83 -0.94 -6.52
C VAL A 101 -0.79 -2.41 -6.91
N ASP A 102 -1.70 -2.88 -7.77
CA ASP A 102 -1.74 -4.26 -8.27
C ASP A 102 -0.50 -4.64 -9.10
N HIS A 103 0.01 -3.72 -9.93
CA HIS A 103 1.28 -3.93 -10.64
C HIS A 103 2.49 -3.90 -9.71
N ALA A 104 2.46 -3.10 -8.64
CA ALA A 104 3.48 -3.14 -7.61
C ALA A 104 3.38 -4.43 -6.76
N TRP A 105 2.17 -4.97 -6.59
CA TRP A 105 1.84 -6.20 -5.89
C TRP A 105 2.32 -7.46 -6.63
N HIS A 106 2.16 -7.51 -7.96
CA HIS A 106 2.53 -8.67 -8.76
C HIS A 106 3.97 -8.65 -9.34
N GLY A 107 4.74 -7.56 -9.18
CA GLY A 107 5.79 -7.23 -10.17
C GLY A 107 7.20 -6.82 -9.74
N VAL A 108 7.54 -6.74 -8.45
CA VAL A 108 8.93 -6.93 -7.98
C VAL A 108 8.84 -7.86 -6.76
N GLY A 109 9.38 -9.07 -6.86
CA GLY A 109 9.73 -9.96 -5.73
C GLY A 109 8.64 -10.48 -4.78
N ARG A 110 7.95 -11.55 -5.18
CA ARG A 110 7.15 -12.53 -4.38
C ARG A 110 6.04 -12.02 -3.45
N TRP A 111 4.80 -12.36 -3.84
CA TRP A 111 3.78 -12.93 -2.95
C TRP A 111 3.59 -14.39 -3.34
N ALA A 112 4.42 -15.29 -2.81
CA ALA A 112 4.27 -16.73 -3.02
C ALA A 112 4.62 -17.46 -1.72
N ALA A 113 3.56 -17.88 -1.04
CA ALA A 113 3.44 -18.89 0.03
C ALA A 113 4.42 -18.82 1.21
#